data_AF-A0A925K088-F1
#
_entry.id   AF-A0A925K088-F1
#
_cell.length_a   1.000
_cell.length_b   1.000
_cell.length_c   1.000
_cell.angle_alpha   90.00
_cell.angle_beta   90.00
_cell.angle_gamma   90.00
#
_symmetry.space_group_name_H-M   'P 1'
#
loop_
_entity.id
_entity.type
_entity.pdbx_description
1 polymer ?
#
loop_
_entity_poly.entity_id
_entity_poly.type
_entity_poly.pdbx_seq_one_letter_code
_entity_poly.pdbx_strand_id
1 'polypeptide(L)'
;MAQLKNKVQSALDESRMLVLGSQVLLGFQFRSMMEPGFESLPLPSQLLKLVALGLMLLAIALLISPSSYHRLVERGEDTEEVHRYTSRVMLWAMLPFAFALGIDLYVVTQKIIGWKAGAAAGLLGVLVAVSFWYLLELYRRRVRADEIAEARKEEQKMDDEKDAKRDERTKLSDKIRHVLTETRTVLPGAQALLGFQFVGVLMESFDKLPNLSKYIHLASLGMIALTIVLLMTPAAYHRIVEQGEETEHFHRFASKMVVAALIPLALGLCGDVYVVVQKVSESQLVSVVAALVTLAIFWELWFGVTLYRRTQREYAR
;
A
#
# COMPACT_ATOMS: atom_id res chain seq x y z
N MET A 1 -1.48 14.10 28.11
CA MET A 1 -1.24 12.64 28.21
C MET A 1 -2.09 11.84 27.21
N ALA A 2 -3.44 11.96 27.20
CA ALA A 2 -4.30 11.19 26.28
C ALA A 2 -3.98 11.41 24.77
N GLN A 3 -3.69 12.64 24.35
CA GLN A 3 -3.32 12.93 22.96
C GLN A 3 -1.98 12.30 22.55
N LEU A 4 -0.98 12.27 23.45
CA LEU A 4 0.33 11.67 23.15
C LEU A 4 0.21 10.15 23.00
N LYS A 5 -0.53 9.51 23.91
CA LYS A 5 -0.84 8.09 23.86
C LYS A 5 -1.48 7.69 22.54
N ASN A 6 -2.49 8.43 22.09
CA ASN A 6 -3.15 8.18 20.80
C ASN A 6 -2.19 8.31 19.61
N LYS A 7 -1.30 9.31 19.62
CA LYS A 7 -0.30 9.51 18.57
C LYS A 7 0.73 8.40 18.51
N VAL A 8 1.27 7.99 19.66
CA VAL A 8 2.22 6.86 19.74
C VAL A 8 1.56 5.58 19.27
N GLN A 9 0.33 5.30 19.73
CA GLN A 9 -0.43 4.14 19.28
C GLN A 9 -0.67 4.16 17.78
N SER A 10 -1.14 5.27 17.20
CA SER A 10 -1.37 5.40 15.76
C SER A 10 -0.08 5.16 14.97
N ALA A 11 1.03 5.78 15.37
CA ALA A 11 2.31 5.63 14.70
C ALA A 11 2.84 4.17 14.73
N LEU A 12 2.71 3.49 15.87
CA LEU A 12 3.07 2.07 15.98
C LEU A 12 2.15 1.18 15.16
N ASP A 13 0.85 1.48 15.13
CA ASP A 13 -0.16 0.75 14.37
C ASP A 13 0.01 0.93 12.85
N GLU A 14 0.45 2.11 12.39
CA GLU A 14 0.88 2.34 11.02
C GLU A 14 2.18 1.59 10.71
N SER A 15 3.15 1.59 11.61
CA SER A 15 4.38 0.80 11.44
C SER A 15 4.07 -0.68 11.26
N ARG A 16 3.21 -1.24 12.12
CA ARG A 16 2.75 -2.63 12.01
C ARG A 16 2.08 -2.93 10.68
N MET A 17 1.28 -1.99 10.16
CA MET A 17 0.64 -2.13 8.84
C MET A 17 1.69 -2.32 7.74
N LEU A 18 2.77 -1.53 7.74
CA LEU A 18 3.84 -1.63 6.75
C LEU A 18 4.74 -2.85 6.98
N VAL A 19 4.99 -3.25 8.24
CA VAL A 19 5.81 -4.43 8.59
C VAL A 19 5.20 -5.69 8.01
N LEU A 20 3.91 -5.97 8.30
CA LEU A 20 3.22 -7.19 7.85
C LEU A 20 3.35 -7.36 6.33
N GLY A 21 3.11 -6.26 5.62
CA GLY A 21 3.24 -6.22 4.18
C GLY A 21 4.63 -6.46 3.63
N SER A 22 5.61 -5.79 4.24
CA SER A 22 7.01 -5.91 3.85
C SER A 22 7.53 -7.32 4.11
N GLN A 23 7.13 -7.95 5.21
CA GLN A 23 7.49 -9.34 5.55
C GLN A 23 6.97 -10.34 4.50
N VAL A 24 5.73 -10.17 4.06
CA VAL A 24 5.14 -10.99 3.00
C VAL A 24 5.97 -10.86 1.71
N LEU A 25 6.25 -9.64 1.26
CA LEU A 25 7.08 -9.39 0.08
C LEU A 25 8.52 -9.90 0.22
N LEU A 26 9.13 -9.78 1.40
CA LEU A 26 10.45 -10.34 1.69
C LEU A 26 10.44 -11.88 1.55
N GLY A 27 9.40 -12.55 2.04
CA GLY A 27 9.23 -13.99 1.87
C GLY A 27 9.24 -14.39 0.38
N PHE A 28 8.57 -13.61 -0.46
CA PHE A 28 8.61 -13.84 -1.90
C PHE A 28 9.95 -13.51 -2.54
N GLN A 29 10.69 -12.53 -2.04
CA GLN A 29 12.05 -12.28 -2.50
C GLN A 29 12.95 -13.50 -2.24
N PHE A 30 12.89 -14.07 -1.03
CA PHE A 30 13.62 -15.31 -0.72
C PHE A 30 13.22 -16.45 -1.65
N ARG A 31 11.92 -16.65 -1.85
CA ARG A 31 11.41 -17.70 -2.74
C ARG A 31 11.85 -17.49 -4.18
N SER A 32 11.81 -16.25 -4.68
CA SER A 32 12.12 -15.93 -6.08
C SER A 32 13.53 -16.33 -6.50
N MET A 33 14.49 -16.34 -5.56
CA MET A 33 15.88 -16.78 -5.81
C MET A 33 16.01 -18.28 -6.00
N MET A 34 15.03 -19.05 -5.51
CA MET A 34 15.03 -20.51 -5.52
C MET A 34 14.15 -21.08 -6.64
N GLU A 35 13.45 -20.22 -7.40
CA GLU A 35 12.63 -20.66 -8.53
C GLU A 35 13.51 -20.91 -9.76
N PRO A 36 13.23 -21.95 -10.58
CA PRO A 36 14.06 -22.31 -11.74
C PRO A 36 14.26 -21.16 -12.73
N GLY A 37 13.26 -20.30 -12.91
CA GLY A 37 13.34 -19.15 -13.80
C GLY A 37 14.34 -18.08 -13.36
N PHE A 38 14.83 -18.09 -12.10
CA PHE A 38 15.87 -17.18 -11.67
C PHE A 38 17.18 -17.40 -12.43
N GLU A 39 17.58 -18.65 -12.64
CA GLU A 39 18.80 -19.00 -13.38
C GLU A 39 18.71 -18.59 -14.85
N SER A 40 17.50 -18.52 -15.40
CA SER A 40 17.24 -18.06 -16.77
C SER A 40 17.37 -16.54 -16.94
N LEU A 41 17.43 -15.76 -15.86
CA LEU A 41 17.55 -14.31 -15.93
C LEU A 41 18.98 -13.89 -16.30
N PRO A 42 19.17 -12.80 -17.06
CA PRO A 42 20.49 -12.20 -17.26
C PRO A 42 21.15 -11.82 -15.94
N LEU A 43 22.48 -11.92 -15.86
CA LEU A 43 23.25 -11.62 -14.65
C LEU A 43 22.93 -10.24 -14.02
N PRO A 44 22.76 -9.14 -14.79
CA PRO A 44 22.35 -7.86 -14.22
C PRO A 44 21.00 -7.93 -13.47
N SER A 45 20.06 -8.72 -13.98
CA SER A 45 18.73 -8.89 -13.37
C SER A 45 18.81 -9.74 -12.11
N GLN A 46 19.67 -10.77 -12.08
CA GLN A 46 19.94 -11.56 -10.87
C GLN A 46 20.57 -10.68 -9.77
N LEU A 47 21.55 -9.85 -10.11
CA LEU A 47 22.14 -8.89 -9.18
C LEU A 47 21.12 -7.87 -8.68
N LEU A 48 20.26 -7.35 -9.57
CA LEU A 48 19.19 -6.44 -9.19
C LEU A 48 18.20 -7.10 -8.22
N LYS A 49 17.83 -8.37 -8.41
CA LYS A 49 17.02 -9.11 -7.44
C LYS A 49 17.71 -9.18 -6.07
N LEU A 50 19.03 -9.39 -6.02
CA LEU A 50 19.79 -9.38 -4.75
C LEU A 50 19.79 -7.98 -4.09
N VAL A 51 19.92 -6.92 -4.89
CA VAL A 51 19.78 -5.53 -4.41
C VAL A 51 18.37 -5.31 -3.85
N ALA A 52 17.32 -5.73 -4.56
CA ALA A 52 15.93 -5.62 -4.10
C ALA A 52 15.70 -6.37 -2.77
N LEU A 53 16.26 -7.57 -2.63
CA LEU A 53 16.25 -8.31 -1.36
C LEU A 53 16.94 -7.53 -0.24
N GLY A 54 18.13 -6.98 -0.49
CA GLY A 54 18.86 -6.15 0.48
C GLY A 54 18.09 -4.89 0.89
N LEU A 55 17.45 -4.22 -0.07
CA LEU A 55 16.58 -3.07 0.18
C LEU A 55 15.36 -3.46 1.02
N MET A 56 14.71 -4.59 0.74
CA MET A 56 13.59 -5.08 1.54
C MET A 56 14.00 -5.47 2.96
N LEU A 57 15.19 -6.07 3.14
CA LEU A 57 15.75 -6.35 4.47
C LEU A 57 16.01 -5.06 5.25
N LEU A 58 16.58 -4.04 4.60
CA LEU A 58 16.77 -2.72 5.19
C LEU A 58 15.43 -2.07 5.56
N ALA A 59 14.43 -2.12 4.67
CA ALA A 59 13.09 -1.59 4.92
C ALA A 59 12.46 -2.25 6.17
N ILE A 60 12.52 -3.57 6.28
CA ILE A 60 11.99 -4.30 7.44
C ILE A 60 12.77 -3.99 8.72
N ALA A 61 14.10 -3.94 8.66
CA ALA A 61 14.93 -3.61 9.82
C ALA A 61 14.55 -2.22 10.37
N LEU A 62 14.34 -1.25 9.48
CA LEU A 62 13.85 0.07 9.85
C LEU A 62 12.41 -0.01 10.40
N LEU A 63 11.46 -0.67 9.74
CA LEU A 63 10.06 -0.70 10.19
C LEU A 63 9.85 -1.43 11.53
N ILE A 64 10.71 -2.39 11.88
CA ILE A 64 10.64 -3.10 13.17
C ILE A 64 11.30 -2.28 14.29
N SER A 65 12.28 -1.42 13.97
CA SER A 65 13.06 -0.69 14.97
C SER A 65 12.24 0.16 15.96
N PRO A 66 11.10 0.79 15.61
CA PRO A 66 10.26 1.52 16.56
C PRO A 66 9.73 0.65 17.70
N SER A 67 9.36 -0.61 17.41
CA SER A 67 8.88 -1.53 18.44
C SER A 67 10.00 -1.93 19.39
N SER A 68 11.21 -2.12 18.86
CA SER A 68 12.41 -2.38 19.67
C SER A 68 12.79 -1.16 20.51
N TYR A 69 12.72 0.05 19.96
CA TYR A 69 13.02 1.29 20.67
C TYR A 69 12.02 1.54 21.81
N HIS A 70 10.73 1.44 21.54
CA HIS A 70 9.66 1.61 22.54
C HIS A 70 9.83 0.65 23.74
N ARG A 71 10.23 -0.59 23.50
CA ARG A 71 10.45 -1.58 24.57
C ARG A 71 11.80 -1.44 25.28
N LEU A 72 12.89 -1.26 24.54
CA LEU A 72 14.24 -1.33 25.11
C LEU A 72 14.72 -0.01 25.70
N VAL A 73 14.42 1.11 25.05
CA VAL A 73 14.84 2.45 25.51
C VAL A 73 13.80 3.01 26.47
N GLU A 74 12.53 2.92 26.07
CA GLU A 74 11.43 3.64 26.73
C GLU A 74 10.62 2.74 27.69
N ARG A 75 11.01 1.46 27.82
CA ARG A 75 10.41 0.48 28.74
C ARG A 75 8.89 0.33 28.58
N GLY A 76 8.37 0.64 27.38
CA GLY A 76 6.94 0.60 27.06
C GLY A 76 6.16 1.88 27.36
N GLU A 77 6.82 2.95 27.81
CA GLU A 77 6.17 4.24 28.07
C GLU A 77 5.91 5.02 26.77
N ASP A 78 4.76 5.69 26.70
CA ASP A 78 4.36 6.50 25.54
C ASP A 78 4.97 7.91 25.63
N THR A 79 6.13 8.10 25.00
CA THR A 79 6.86 9.38 24.99
C THR A 79 6.80 10.10 23.63
N GLU A 80 7.09 11.41 23.63
CA GLU A 80 7.27 12.17 22.38
C GLU A 80 8.48 11.69 21.57
N GLU A 81 9.49 11.14 22.22
CA GLU A 81 10.68 10.59 21.56
C GLU A 81 10.32 9.36 20.72
N VAL A 82 9.49 8.45 21.24
CA VAL A 82 8.96 7.30 20.49
C VAL A 82 8.22 7.77 19.24
N HIS A 83 7.33 8.75 19.37
CA HIS A 83 6.57 9.27 18.23
C HIS A 83 7.50 9.89 17.15
N ARG A 84 8.48 10.71 17.57
CA ARG A 84 9.46 11.34 16.66
C ARG A 84 10.37 10.31 16.00
N TYR A 85 10.84 9.32 16.76
CA TYR A 85 11.69 8.24 16.25
C TYR A 85 10.94 7.39 15.23
N THR A 86 9.75 6.91 15.59
CA THR A 86 8.87 6.11 14.71
C THR A 86 8.60 6.87 13.41
N SER A 87 8.23 8.14 13.51
CA SER A 87 7.94 8.96 12.33
C SER A 87 9.14 9.11 11.39
N ARG A 88 10.34 9.36 11.93
CA ARG A 88 11.55 9.48 11.09
C ARG A 88 11.93 8.16 10.44
N VAL A 89 11.92 7.07 11.21
CA VAL A 89 12.35 5.77 10.71
C VAL A 89 11.41 5.28 9.60
N MET A 90 10.09 5.42 9.79
CA MET A 90 9.12 5.03 8.77
C MET A 90 9.27 5.84 7.48
N LEU A 91 9.63 7.13 7.59
CA LEU A 91 9.92 7.97 6.42
C LEU A 91 11.13 7.44 5.65
N TRP A 92 12.20 7.00 6.32
CA TRP A 92 13.35 6.41 5.64
C TRP A 92 13.07 5.00 5.10
N ALA A 93 12.19 4.24 5.74
CA ALA A 93 11.89 2.85 5.38
C ALA A 93 11.09 2.71 4.07
N MET A 94 10.29 3.71 3.70
CA MET A 94 9.47 3.64 2.48
C MET A 94 10.29 3.83 1.19
N LEU A 95 11.47 4.46 1.25
CA LEU A 95 12.37 4.61 0.09
C LEU A 95 12.92 3.27 -0.41
N PRO A 96 13.61 2.44 0.41
CA PRO A 96 14.13 1.16 -0.06
C PRO A 96 12.99 0.24 -0.53
N PHE A 97 11.80 0.33 0.07
CA PHE A 97 10.61 -0.38 -0.42
C PHE A 97 10.22 0.06 -1.84
N ALA A 98 10.17 1.36 -2.13
CA ALA A 98 9.83 1.88 -3.46
C ALA A 98 10.83 1.38 -4.53
N PHE A 99 12.12 1.42 -4.22
CA PHE A 99 13.17 0.93 -5.12
C PHE A 99 13.10 -0.58 -5.31
N ALA A 100 12.86 -1.36 -4.26
CA ALA A 100 12.69 -2.81 -4.38
C ALA A 100 11.51 -3.15 -5.30
N LEU A 101 10.35 -2.50 -5.10
CA LEU A 101 9.17 -2.66 -5.95
C LEU A 101 9.47 -2.32 -7.42
N GLY A 102 10.18 -1.21 -7.66
CA GLY A 102 10.60 -0.81 -9.01
C GLY A 102 11.54 -1.81 -9.68
N ILE A 103 12.47 -2.39 -8.91
CA ILE A 103 13.35 -3.45 -9.40
C ILE A 103 12.55 -4.71 -9.75
N ASP A 104 11.60 -5.12 -8.92
CA ASP A 104 10.78 -6.29 -9.22
C ASP A 104 9.93 -6.09 -10.49
N LEU A 105 9.34 -4.89 -10.65
CA LEU A 105 8.63 -4.49 -11.88
C LEU A 105 9.54 -4.51 -13.11
N TYR A 106 10.78 -4.03 -12.96
CA TYR A 106 11.80 -4.10 -14.02
C TYR A 106 12.06 -5.54 -14.43
N VAL A 107 12.36 -6.42 -13.48
CA VAL A 107 12.77 -7.81 -13.75
C VAL A 107 11.65 -8.58 -14.44
N VAL A 108 10.41 -8.46 -13.95
CA VAL A 108 9.26 -9.14 -14.58
C VAL A 108 9.02 -8.63 -15.99
N THR A 109 8.98 -7.32 -16.17
CA THR A 109 8.72 -6.73 -17.48
C THR A 109 9.84 -7.04 -18.47
N GLN A 110 11.09 -7.10 -18.00
CA GLN A 110 12.23 -7.52 -18.80
C GLN A 110 12.07 -8.97 -19.29
N LYS A 111 11.64 -9.91 -18.43
CA LYS A 111 11.43 -11.31 -18.83
C LYS A 111 10.32 -11.45 -19.88
N ILE A 112 9.30 -10.59 -19.86
CA ILE A 112 8.13 -10.70 -20.75
C ILE A 112 8.32 -9.93 -22.07
N ILE A 113 8.78 -8.68 -22.01
CA ILE A 113 8.81 -7.75 -23.17
C ILE A 113 10.26 -7.43 -23.58
N GLY A 114 11.16 -7.33 -22.61
CA GLY A 114 12.56 -6.96 -22.81
C GLY A 114 13.00 -5.77 -21.97
N TRP A 115 14.32 -5.53 -21.93
CA TRP A 115 14.94 -4.63 -20.96
C TRP A 115 14.51 -3.16 -21.05
N LYS A 116 14.17 -2.65 -22.25
CA LYS A 116 13.71 -1.25 -22.43
C LYS A 116 12.37 -1.01 -21.75
N ALA A 117 11.41 -1.91 -22.00
CA ALA A 117 10.12 -1.90 -21.33
C ALA A 117 10.29 -2.16 -19.83
N GLY A 118 11.22 -3.04 -19.46
CA GLY A 118 11.69 -3.25 -18.08
C GLY A 118 12.09 -1.96 -17.40
N ALA A 119 13.03 -1.21 -17.99
CA ALA A 119 13.53 0.03 -17.45
C ALA A 119 12.41 1.08 -17.29
N ALA A 120 11.55 1.20 -18.30
CA ALA A 120 10.40 2.10 -18.25
C ALA A 120 9.42 1.74 -17.13
N ALA A 121 9.04 0.46 -17.00
CA ALA A 121 8.12 -0.01 -15.98
C ALA A 121 8.68 0.13 -14.57
N GLY A 122 9.95 -0.25 -14.37
CA GLY A 122 10.62 -0.10 -13.07
C GLY A 122 10.75 1.36 -12.65
N LEU A 123 11.21 2.24 -13.57
CA LEU A 123 11.32 3.68 -13.30
C LEU A 123 9.95 4.30 -13.02
N LEU A 124 8.94 3.98 -13.82
CA LEU A 124 7.57 4.45 -13.61
C LEU A 124 7.04 3.99 -12.24
N GLY A 125 7.28 2.74 -11.86
CA GLY A 125 6.90 2.21 -10.55
C GLY A 125 7.53 2.99 -9.39
N VAL A 126 8.84 3.24 -9.45
CA VAL A 126 9.54 4.07 -8.44
C VAL A 126 8.98 5.49 -8.42
N LEU A 127 8.83 6.12 -9.59
CA LEU A 127 8.32 7.49 -9.70
C LEU A 127 6.91 7.61 -9.13
N VAL A 128 6.01 6.68 -9.45
CA VAL A 128 4.64 6.66 -8.92
C VAL A 128 4.66 6.46 -7.41
N ALA A 129 5.41 5.49 -6.89
CA ALA A 129 5.52 5.24 -5.45
C ALA A 129 6.08 6.47 -4.70
N VAL A 130 7.20 7.03 -5.16
CA VAL A 130 7.82 8.21 -4.54
C VAL A 130 6.92 9.44 -4.67
N SER A 131 6.20 9.59 -5.79
CA SER A 131 5.29 10.71 -5.98
C SER A 131 4.15 10.69 -4.98
N PHE A 132 3.53 9.52 -4.78
CA PHE A 132 2.42 9.35 -3.84
C PHE A 132 2.87 9.41 -2.39
N TRP A 133 4.01 8.80 -2.04
CA TRP A 133 4.47 8.69 -0.66
C TRP A 133 5.30 9.86 -0.15
N TYR A 134 5.78 10.76 -1.01
CA TYR A 134 6.61 11.90 -0.61
C TYR A 134 6.28 13.19 -1.36
N LEU A 135 6.19 13.15 -2.69
CA LEU A 135 6.14 14.38 -3.49
C LEU A 135 4.82 15.14 -3.35
N LEU A 136 3.69 14.40 -3.39
CA LEU A 136 2.35 14.94 -3.17
C LEU A 136 2.20 15.53 -1.76
N GLU A 137 2.95 14.98 -0.82
CA GLU A 137 2.90 15.30 0.60
C GLU A 137 3.75 16.52 0.94
N LEU A 138 4.96 16.62 0.38
CA LEU A 138 5.82 17.79 0.53
C LEU A 138 5.20 19.05 -0.08
N TYR A 139 4.45 18.92 -1.18
CA TYR A 139 3.75 20.04 -1.80
C TYR A 139 2.64 20.60 -0.91
N ARG A 140 1.86 19.73 -0.24
CA ARG A 140 0.74 20.14 0.62
C ARG A 140 1.15 20.54 2.02
N ARG A 141 2.33 20.11 2.48
CA ARG A 141 2.80 20.33 3.86
C ARG A 141 2.89 21.81 4.27
N ARG A 142 3.34 22.72 3.38
CA ARG A 142 3.49 24.14 3.75
C ARG A 142 2.15 24.79 4.05
N VAL A 143 1.21 24.68 3.11
CA VAL A 143 -0.14 25.24 3.25
C VAL A 143 -0.86 24.66 4.47
N ARG A 144 -0.72 23.34 4.69
CA ARG A 144 -1.41 22.65 5.79
C ARG A 144 -0.80 22.92 7.16
N ALA A 145 0.52 23.12 7.24
CA ALA A 145 1.19 23.42 8.50
C ALA A 145 0.67 24.74 9.10
N ASP A 146 0.42 25.73 8.25
CA ASP A 146 -0.13 27.02 8.67
C ASP A 146 -1.58 26.87 9.14
N GLU A 147 -2.44 26.15 8.39
CA GLU A 147 -3.82 25.87 8.79
C GLU A 147 -3.93 25.09 10.12
N ILE A 148 -3.08 24.09 10.34
CA ILE A 148 -3.06 23.30 11.59
C ILE A 148 -2.60 24.19 12.76
N ALA A 149 -1.61 25.06 12.54
CA ALA A 149 -1.13 25.98 13.56
C ALA A 149 -2.18 27.03 13.93
N GLU A 150 -2.94 27.53 12.95
CA GLU A 150 -4.06 28.44 13.18
C GLU A 150 -5.21 27.76 13.92
N ALA A 151 -5.63 26.56 13.48
CA ALA A 151 -6.67 25.79 14.16
C ALA A 151 -6.31 25.49 15.62
N ARG A 152 -5.06 25.14 15.92
CA ARG A 152 -4.58 24.96 17.31
C ARG A 152 -4.67 26.25 18.13
N LYS A 153 -4.34 27.41 17.54
CA LYS A 153 -4.42 28.71 18.23
C LYS A 153 -5.86 29.12 18.49
N GLU A 154 -6.77 28.88 17.54
CA GLU A 154 -8.21 29.13 17.73
C GLU A 154 -8.80 28.22 18.81
N GLU A 155 -8.40 26.95 18.84
CA GLU A 155 -8.80 26.02 19.90
C GLU A 155 -8.28 26.43 21.28
N GLN A 156 -7.03 26.90 21.38
CA GLN A 156 -6.47 27.37 22.65
C GLN A 156 -7.13 28.65 23.16
N LYS A 157 -7.79 29.43 22.29
CA LYS A 157 -8.47 30.68 22.63
C LYS A 157 -9.93 30.50 23.04
N MET A 158 -10.58 29.38 22.71
CA MET A 158 -11.98 29.13 23.06
C MET A 158 -12.07 28.14 24.23
N ASP A 159 -12.13 28.69 25.45
CA ASP A 159 -12.05 27.91 26.69
C ASP A 159 -13.41 27.39 27.22
N ASP A 160 -14.53 27.75 26.58
CA ASP A 160 -15.89 27.54 27.11
C ASP A 160 -16.69 26.35 26.49
N GLU A 161 -16.26 25.74 25.39
CA GLU A 161 -16.96 24.59 24.74
C GLU A 161 -16.12 23.29 24.74
N LYS A 162 -15.48 22.98 25.86
CA LYS A 162 -14.54 21.84 25.96
C LYS A 162 -15.18 20.47 25.72
N ASP A 163 -16.40 20.25 26.20
CA ASP A 163 -17.01 18.91 26.16
C ASP A 163 -17.56 18.54 24.78
N ALA A 164 -18.27 19.46 24.09
CA ALA A 164 -18.78 19.22 22.74
C ALA A 164 -17.65 19.01 21.72
N LYS A 165 -16.60 19.85 21.75
CA LYS A 165 -15.43 19.69 20.87
C LYS A 165 -14.60 18.46 21.19
N ARG A 166 -14.58 18.00 22.44
CA ARG A 166 -13.89 16.76 22.84
C ARG A 166 -14.63 15.53 22.30
N ASP A 167 -15.95 15.54 22.33
CA ASP A 167 -16.77 14.46 21.75
C ASP A 167 -16.59 14.40 20.21
N GLU A 168 -16.61 15.54 19.52
CA GLU A 168 -16.36 15.59 18.08
C GLU A 168 -14.96 15.09 17.69
N ARG A 169 -13.91 15.47 18.43
CA ARG A 169 -12.55 14.96 18.20
C ARG A 169 -12.43 13.46 18.43
N THR A 170 -13.10 12.95 19.46
CA THR A 170 -13.12 11.50 19.73
C THR A 170 -13.77 10.76 18.56
N LYS A 171 -14.91 11.26 18.05
CA LYS A 171 -15.59 10.70 16.87
C LYS A 171 -14.70 10.74 15.62
N LEU A 172 -13.92 11.80 15.42
CA LEU A 172 -13.00 11.90 14.28
C LEU A 172 -11.82 10.93 14.40
N SER A 173 -11.20 10.84 15.57
CA SER A 173 -10.15 9.86 15.88
C SER A 173 -10.60 8.43 15.56
N ASP A 174 -11.81 8.09 16.00
CA ASP A 174 -12.40 6.77 15.77
C ASP A 174 -12.62 6.50 14.27
N LYS A 175 -13.14 7.48 13.51
CA LYS A 175 -13.29 7.37 12.05
C LYS A 175 -11.95 7.17 11.33
N ILE A 176 -10.91 7.91 11.72
CA ILE A 176 -9.57 7.76 11.17
C ILE A 176 -9.02 6.36 11.47
N ARG A 177 -9.16 5.89 12.71
CA ARG A 177 -8.76 4.55 13.11
C ARG A 177 -9.52 3.48 12.32
N HIS A 178 -10.80 3.67 12.05
CA HIS A 178 -11.58 2.76 11.21
C HIS A 178 -11.04 2.69 9.78
N VAL A 179 -10.84 3.83 9.11
CA VAL A 179 -10.29 3.86 7.74
C VAL A 179 -8.88 3.26 7.65
N LEU A 180 -8.01 3.52 8.64
CA LEU A 180 -6.69 2.89 8.69
C LEU A 180 -6.77 1.39 8.97
N THR A 181 -7.75 0.95 9.76
CA THR A 181 -8.01 -0.48 9.99
C THR A 181 -8.53 -1.16 8.73
N GLU A 182 -9.47 -0.53 8.00
CA GLU A 182 -9.94 -1.01 6.69
C GLU A 182 -8.78 -1.15 5.71
N THR A 183 -7.91 -0.14 5.62
CA THR A 183 -6.66 -0.22 4.85
C THR A 183 -5.81 -1.43 5.26
N ARG A 184 -5.63 -1.65 6.57
CA ARG A 184 -4.84 -2.78 7.11
C ARG A 184 -5.44 -4.14 6.77
N THR A 185 -6.75 -4.25 6.64
CA THR A 185 -7.37 -5.54 6.27
C THR A 185 -7.08 -5.93 4.83
N VAL A 186 -6.93 -4.95 3.93
CA VAL A 186 -6.75 -5.19 2.49
C VAL A 186 -5.27 -5.24 2.10
N LEU A 187 -4.44 -4.36 2.67
CA LEU A 187 -3.06 -4.14 2.22
C LEU A 187 -2.17 -5.41 2.26
N PRO A 188 -2.12 -6.20 3.35
CA PRO A 188 -1.32 -7.43 3.39
C PRO A 188 -1.79 -8.46 2.35
N GLY A 189 -3.11 -8.52 2.09
CA GLY A 189 -3.67 -9.38 1.04
C GLY A 189 -3.19 -8.96 -0.35
N ALA A 190 -3.25 -7.67 -0.67
CA ALA A 190 -2.75 -7.14 -1.94
C ALA A 190 -1.23 -7.39 -2.11
N GLN A 191 -0.44 -7.24 -1.05
CA GLN A 191 1.00 -7.54 -1.06
C GLN A 191 1.28 -9.02 -1.24
N ALA A 192 0.44 -9.89 -0.65
CA ALA A 192 0.53 -11.32 -0.88
C ALA A 192 0.33 -11.66 -2.36
N LEU A 193 -0.76 -11.15 -2.95
CA LEU A 193 -1.06 -11.33 -4.37
C LEU A 193 0.10 -10.86 -5.26
N LEU A 194 0.62 -9.65 -5.02
CA LEU A 194 1.72 -9.11 -5.81
C LEU A 194 2.95 -10.02 -5.77
N GLY A 195 3.33 -10.47 -4.58
CA GLY A 195 4.50 -11.33 -4.42
C GLY A 195 4.32 -12.72 -5.02
N PHE A 196 3.13 -13.32 -4.93
CA PHE A 196 2.81 -14.55 -5.66
C PHE A 196 2.88 -14.36 -7.18
N GLN A 197 2.40 -13.23 -7.70
CA GLN A 197 2.52 -12.91 -9.12
C GLN A 197 3.97 -12.74 -9.56
N PHE A 198 4.81 -12.12 -8.73
CA PHE A 198 6.25 -12.00 -8.98
C PHE A 198 6.94 -13.37 -9.06
N VAL A 199 6.68 -14.24 -8.09
CA VAL A 199 7.21 -15.62 -8.08
C VAL A 199 6.68 -16.42 -9.27
N GLY A 200 5.39 -16.26 -9.61
CA GLY A 200 4.74 -16.97 -10.70
C GLY A 200 5.45 -16.77 -12.04
N VAL A 201 6.00 -15.57 -12.30
CA VAL A 201 6.75 -15.25 -13.52
C VAL A 201 8.05 -16.06 -13.64
N LEU A 202 8.63 -16.52 -12.53
CA LEU A 202 9.85 -17.32 -12.51
C LEU A 202 9.59 -18.83 -12.53
N MET A 203 8.34 -19.27 -12.53
CA MET A 203 8.01 -20.69 -12.65
C MET A 203 8.08 -21.15 -14.10
N GLU A 204 8.53 -22.39 -14.35
CA GLU A 204 8.59 -22.96 -15.71
C GLU A 204 7.22 -22.98 -16.42
N SER A 205 6.13 -23.11 -15.66
CA SER A 205 4.77 -23.10 -16.20
C SER A 205 4.39 -21.77 -16.83
N PHE A 206 5.00 -20.67 -16.40
CA PHE A 206 4.75 -19.34 -16.96
C PHE A 206 5.31 -19.21 -18.38
N ASP A 207 6.47 -19.80 -18.64
CA ASP A 207 7.12 -19.73 -19.96
C ASP A 207 6.29 -20.45 -21.04
N LYS A 208 5.49 -21.45 -20.64
CA LYS A 208 4.55 -22.21 -21.49
C LYS A 208 3.24 -21.47 -21.78
N LEU A 209 2.99 -20.32 -21.16
CA LEU A 209 1.75 -19.56 -21.38
C LEU A 209 1.73 -18.87 -22.74
N PRO A 210 0.54 -18.68 -23.35
CA PRO A 210 0.36 -17.82 -24.50
C PRO A 210 0.83 -16.39 -24.21
N ASN A 211 1.38 -15.70 -25.21
CA ASN A 211 1.89 -14.33 -25.06
C ASN A 211 0.83 -13.35 -24.53
N LEU A 212 -0.43 -13.50 -24.97
CA LEU A 212 -1.53 -12.67 -24.48
C LEU A 212 -1.73 -12.82 -22.96
N SER A 213 -1.62 -14.03 -22.41
CA SER A 213 -1.69 -14.26 -20.97
C SER A 213 -0.51 -13.64 -20.23
N LYS A 214 0.70 -13.66 -20.81
CA LYS A 214 1.87 -12.99 -20.22
C LYS A 214 1.67 -11.47 -20.15
N TYR A 215 1.07 -10.85 -21.17
CA TYR A 215 0.75 -9.43 -21.15
C TYR A 215 -0.37 -9.08 -20.16
N ILE A 216 -1.42 -9.90 -20.08
CA ILE A 216 -2.50 -9.73 -19.10
C ILE A 216 -1.98 -9.89 -17.67
N HIS A 217 -1.09 -10.87 -17.42
CA HIS A 217 -0.39 -11.04 -16.16
C HIS A 217 0.39 -9.78 -15.78
N LEU A 218 1.15 -9.22 -16.73
CA LEU A 218 1.92 -8.00 -16.48
C LEU A 218 1.02 -6.80 -16.17
N ALA A 219 -0.09 -6.63 -16.90
CA ALA A 219 -1.06 -5.58 -16.64
C ALA A 219 -1.71 -5.75 -15.27
N SER A 220 -2.10 -6.98 -14.91
CA SER A 220 -2.64 -7.33 -13.59
C SER A 220 -1.66 -6.97 -12.48
N LEU A 221 -0.41 -7.39 -12.61
CA LEU A 221 0.65 -7.11 -11.65
C LEU A 221 0.86 -5.61 -11.45
N GLY A 222 0.83 -4.82 -12.53
CA GLY A 222 0.88 -3.36 -12.46
C GLY A 222 -0.30 -2.75 -11.69
N MET A 223 -1.51 -3.31 -11.85
CA MET A 223 -2.71 -2.86 -11.11
C MET A 223 -2.62 -3.23 -9.62
N ILE A 224 -2.13 -4.43 -9.26
CA ILE A 224 -1.90 -4.78 -7.86
C ILE A 224 -0.79 -3.91 -7.25
N ALA A 225 0.29 -3.62 -7.98
CA ALA A 225 1.33 -2.70 -7.53
C ALA A 225 0.78 -1.29 -7.28
N LEU A 226 -0.07 -0.77 -8.18
CA LEU A 226 -0.76 0.50 -7.97
C LEU A 226 -1.68 0.49 -6.75
N THR A 227 -2.40 -0.62 -6.53
CA THR A 227 -3.24 -0.82 -5.33
C THR A 227 -2.40 -0.66 -4.05
N ILE A 228 -1.23 -1.28 -3.99
CA ILE A 228 -0.33 -1.18 -2.83
C ILE A 228 0.15 0.26 -2.63
N VAL A 229 0.55 0.95 -3.70
CA VAL A 229 0.94 2.36 -3.62
C VAL A 229 -0.20 3.21 -3.03
N LEU A 230 -1.42 3.05 -3.54
CA LEU A 230 -2.60 3.79 -3.07
C LEU A 230 -2.95 3.46 -1.60
N LEU A 231 -2.92 2.18 -1.20
CA LEU A 231 -3.22 1.77 0.18
C LEU A 231 -2.13 2.18 1.18
N MET A 232 -0.88 2.32 0.76
CA MET A 232 0.20 2.83 1.63
C MET A 232 0.21 4.36 1.75
N THR A 233 -0.43 5.08 0.82
CA THR A 233 -0.42 6.55 0.76
C THR A 233 -1.05 7.21 2.01
N PRO A 234 -2.20 6.77 2.55
CA PRO A 234 -2.79 7.39 3.74
C PRO A 234 -1.85 7.44 4.95
N ALA A 235 -1.12 6.36 5.22
CA ALA A 235 -0.18 6.31 6.34
C ALA A 235 1.02 7.26 6.13
N ALA A 236 1.51 7.39 4.90
CA ALA A 236 2.55 8.37 4.58
C ALA A 236 2.02 9.81 4.75
N TYR A 237 0.83 10.09 4.21
CA TYR A 237 0.19 11.40 4.26
C TYR A 237 -0.08 11.87 5.68
N HIS A 238 -0.63 10.99 6.54
CA HIS A 238 -0.89 11.29 7.94
C HIS A 238 0.38 11.75 8.67
N ARG A 239 1.50 11.11 8.35
CA ARG A 239 2.78 11.36 9.00
C ARG A 239 3.49 12.61 8.45
N ILE A 240 3.54 12.77 7.13
CA ILE A 240 4.34 13.83 6.49
C ILE A 240 3.59 15.16 6.43
N VAL A 241 2.29 15.13 6.10
CA VAL A 241 1.48 16.35 5.93
C VAL A 241 0.84 16.76 7.24
N GLU A 242 0.17 15.81 7.91
CA GLU A 242 -0.64 16.10 9.10
C GLU A 242 0.17 15.98 10.40
N GLN A 243 1.44 15.56 10.34
CA GLN A 243 2.33 15.41 11.51
C GLN A 243 1.76 14.50 12.62
N GLY A 244 0.89 13.56 12.24
CA GLY A 244 0.16 12.70 13.17
C GLY A 244 -1.03 13.38 13.85
N GLU A 245 -1.50 14.53 13.34
CA GLU A 245 -2.77 15.13 13.75
C GLU A 245 -3.95 14.49 13.03
N GLU A 246 -5.03 14.27 13.79
CA GLU A 246 -6.26 13.68 13.30
C GLU A 246 -7.19 14.78 12.74
N THR A 247 -7.22 14.95 11.41
CA THR A 247 -8.03 15.98 10.75
C THR A 247 -9.12 15.41 9.83
N GLU A 248 -10.23 16.13 9.67
CA GLU A 248 -11.32 15.71 8.76
C GLU A 248 -10.87 15.71 7.29
N HIS A 249 -9.84 16.51 6.96
CA HIS A 249 -9.21 16.44 5.64
C HIS A 249 -8.51 15.11 5.43
N PHE A 250 -7.71 14.67 6.41
CA PHE A 250 -7.04 13.39 6.37
C PHE A 250 -8.03 12.23 6.23
N HIS A 251 -9.08 12.20 7.07
CA HIS A 251 -10.13 11.19 6.98
C HIS A 251 -10.74 11.09 5.57
N ARG A 252 -11.10 12.23 4.96
CA ARG A 252 -11.65 12.26 3.59
C ARG A 252 -10.63 11.83 2.54
N PHE A 253 -9.37 12.21 2.69
CA PHE A 253 -8.30 11.81 1.78
C PHE A 253 -8.05 10.30 1.86
N ALA A 254 -7.87 9.77 3.07
CA ALA A 254 -7.63 8.36 3.32
C ALA A 254 -8.80 7.49 2.80
N SER A 255 -10.04 7.90 3.06
CA SER A 255 -11.23 7.23 2.52
C SER A 255 -11.22 7.17 0.99
N LYS A 256 -10.86 8.28 0.31
CA LYS A 256 -10.78 8.31 -1.15
C LYS A 256 -9.68 7.39 -1.68
N MET A 257 -8.53 7.31 -1.01
CA MET A 257 -7.44 6.43 -1.41
C MET A 257 -7.83 4.95 -1.28
N VAL A 258 -8.49 4.55 -0.19
CA VAL A 258 -9.00 3.18 -0.01
C VAL A 258 -9.97 2.81 -1.12
N VAL A 259 -10.98 3.66 -1.39
CA VAL A 259 -11.96 3.40 -2.45
C VAL A 259 -11.30 3.39 -3.84
N ALA A 260 -10.36 4.31 -4.09
CA ALA A 260 -9.62 4.36 -5.35
C ALA A 260 -8.76 3.10 -5.56
N ALA A 261 -8.21 2.52 -4.49
CA ALA A 261 -7.40 1.31 -4.55
C ALA A 261 -8.21 0.04 -4.87
N LEU A 262 -9.52 0.01 -4.57
CA LEU A 262 -10.37 -1.14 -4.91
C LEU A 262 -10.51 -1.33 -6.42
N ILE A 263 -10.48 -0.25 -7.21
CA ILE A 263 -10.61 -0.33 -8.67
C ILE A 263 -9.46 -1.12 -9.31
N PRO A 264 -8.17 -0.74 -9.14
CA PRO A 264 -7.07 -1.52 -9.67
C PRO A 264 -6.96 -2.90 -8.99
N LEU A 265 -7.36 -3.06 -7.73
CA LEU A 265 -7.37 -4.38 -7.07
C LEU A 265 -8.30 -5.36 -7.80
N ALA A 266 -9.53 -4.94 -8.13
CA ALA A 266 -10.47 -5.77 -8.90
C ALA A 266 -9.90 -6.13 -10.27
N LEU A 267 -9.35 -5.14 -10.99
CA LEU A 267 -8.79 -5.36 -12.33
C LEU A 267 -7.60 -6.32 -12.31
N GLY A 268 -6.73 -6.21 -11.31
CA GLY A 268 -5.62 -7.15 -11.11
C GLY A 268 -6.13 -8.57 -10.86
N LEU A 269 -7.02 -8.75 -9.89
CA LEU A 269 -7.60 -10.07 -9.60
C LEU A 269 -8.30 -10.71 -10.81
N CYS A 270 -8.99 -9.91 -11.63
CA CYS A 270 -9.61 -10.41 -12.86
C CYS A 270 -8.57 -10.89 -13.88
N GLY A 271 -7.45 -10.18 -14.00
CA GLY A 271 -6.33 -10.60 -14.83
C GLY A 271 -5.69 -11.90 -14.33
N ASP A 272 -5.58 -12.08 -13.02
CA ASP A 272 -5.06 -13.32 -12.42
C ASP A 272 -5.99 -14.50 -12.71
N VAL A 273 -7.30 -14.32 -12.53
CA VAL A 273 -8.30 -15.33 -12.89
C VAL A 273 -8.22 -15.68 -14.37
N TYR A 274 -8.10 -14.68 -15.26
CA TYR A 274 -7.91 -14.93 -16.69
C TYR A 274 -6.70 -15.83 -16.94
N VAL A 275 -5.54 -15.51 -16.36
CA VAL A 275 -4.29 -16.24 -16.59
C VAL A 275 -4.39 -17.68 -16.08
N VAL A 276 -4.95 -17.88 -14.88
CA VAL A 276 -5.14 -19.20 -14.27
C VAL A 276 -6.11 -20.05 -15.09
N VAL A 277 -7.27 -19.49 -15.46
CA VAL A 277 -8.27 -20.21 -16.27
C VAL A 277 -7.73 -20.54 -17.65
N GLN A 278 -6.94 -19.65 -18.27
CA GLN A 278 -6.29 -19.93 -19.54
C GLN A 278 -5.28 -21.06 -19.43
N LYS A 279 -4.53 -21.12 -18.32
CA LYS A 279 -3.54 -22.17 -18.08
C LYS A 279 -4.17 -23.55 -17.91
N VAL A 280 -5.38 -23.62 -17.33
CA VAL A 280 -6.09 -24.87 -17.01
C VAL A 280 -6.98 -25.34 -18.17
N SER A 281 -7.75 -24.44 -18.76
CA SER A 281 -8.75 -24.77 -19.78
C SER A 281 -8.22 -24.73 -21.21
N GLU A 282 -7.05 -24.09 -21.42
CA GLU A 282 -6.46 -23.80 -22.73
C GLU A 282 -7.39 -23.02 -23.69
N SER A 283 -8.51 -22.48 -23.19
CA SER A 283 -9.56 -21.82 -23.97
C SER A 283 -9.69 -20.33 -23.64
N GLN A 284 -9.43 -19.48 -24.63
CA GLN A 284 -9.53 -18.02 -24.48
C GLN A 284 -10.93 -17.57 -24.09
N LEU A 285 -11.97 -18.19 -24.64
CA LEU A 285 -13.35 -17.82 -24.37
C LEU A 285 -13.70 -18.07 -22.90
N VAL A 286 -13.32 -19.24 -22.36
CA VAL A 286 -13.60 -19.59 -20.95
C VAL A 286 -12.88 -18.61 -20.01
N SER A 287 -11.63 -18.26 -20.33
CA SER A 287 -10.83 -17.30 -19.56
C SER A 287 -11.43 -15.89 -19.54
N VAL A 288 -11.86 -15.38 -20.70
CA VAL A 288 -12.52 -14.06 -20.78
C VAL A 288 -13.82 -14.06 -19.99
N VAL A 289 -14.67 -15.08 -20.17
CA VAL A 289 -15.96 -15.17 -19.46
C VAL A 289 -15.73 -15.24 -17.95
N ALA A 290 -14.79 -16.06 -17.47
CA ALA A 290 -14.47 -16.16 -16.05
C ALA A 290 -13.98 -14.83 -15.46
N ALA A 291 -13.12 -14.10 -16.19
CA ALA A 291 -12.62 -12.80 -15.78
C ALA A 291 -13.75 -11.75 -15.74
N LEU A 292 -14.65 -11.73 -16.73
CA LEU A 292 -15.79 -10.81 -16.76
C LEU A 292 -16.82 -11.12 -15.66
N VAL A 293 -17.10 -12.39 -15.39
CA VAL A 293 -17.96 -12.81 -14.28
C VAL A 293 -17.35 -12.38 -12.94
N THR A 294 -16.05 -12.61 -12.75
CA THR A 294 -15.33 -12.16 -11.54
C THR A 294 -15.38 -10.64 -11.40
N LEU A 295 -15.19 -9.90 -12.49
CA LEU A 295 -15.28 -8.43 -12.49
C LEU A 295 -16.69 -7.95 -12.12
N ALA A 296 -17.72 -8.59 -12.67
CA ALA A 296 -19.11 -8.29 -12.36
C ALA A 296 -19.41 -8.51 -10.86
N ILE A 297 -18.93 -9.64 -10.29
CA ILE A 297 -19.09 -9.94 -8.87
C ILE A 297 -18.41 -8.87 -8.01
N PHE A 298 -17.17 -8.48 -8.30
CA PHE A 298 -16.49 -7.43 -7.53
C PHE A 298 -17.19 -6.08 -7.68
N TRP A 299 -17.58 -5.71 -8.91
CA TRP A 299 -18.25 -4.44 -9.16
C TRP A 299 -19.60 -4.35 -8.45
N GLU A 300 -20.39 -5.42 -8.51
CA GLU A 300 -21.69 -5.50 -7.86
C GLU A 300 -21.55 -5.45 -6.34
N LEU A 301 -20.65 -6.24 -5.75
CA LEU A 301 -20.48 -6.28 -4.30
C LEU A 301 -19.88 -4.99 -3.73
N TRP A 302 -18.88 -4.42 -4.40
CA TRP A 302 -18.14 -3.27 -3.86
C TRP A 302 -18.79 -1.93 -4.18
N PHE A 303 -19.37 -1.76 -5.36
CA PHE A 303 -19.96 -0.50 -5.81
C PHE A 303 -21.48 -0.60 -6.00
N GLY A 304 -21.99 -1.67 -6.62
CA GLY A 304 -23.42 -1.81 -6.90
C GLY A 304 -24.29 -1.81 -5.65
N VAL A 305 -24.08 -2.78 -4.76
CA VAL A 305 -24.83 -2.95 -3.51
C VAL A 305 -24.62 -1.78 -2.56
N THR A 306 -23.39 -1.24 -2.48
CA THR A 306 -23.05 -0.14 -1.59
C THR A 306 -23.69 1.17 -2.03
N LEU A 307 -23.67 1.49 -3.33
CA LEU A 307 -24.35 2.66 -3.89
C LEU A 307 -25.87 2.54 -3.79
N TYR A 308 -26.43 1.35 -4.06
CA TYR A 308 -27.87 1.11 -3.89
C TYR A 308 -28.33 1.31 -2.45
N ARG A 309 -27.58 0.80 -1.47
CA ARG A 309 -27.90 1.01 -0.05
C ARG A 309 -27.71 2.46 0.38
N ARG A 310 -26.76 3.18 -0.22
CA ARG A 310 -26.57 4.61 0.03
C ARG A 310 -27.76 5.44 -0.46
N THR A 311 -28.21 5.20 -1.69
CA THR A 311 -29.38 5.92 -2.24
C THR A 311 -30.64 5.62 -1.44
N GLN A 312 -30.89 4.36 -1.04
CA GLN A 312 -32.03 4.03 -0.19
C GLN A 312 -32.03 4.76 1.16
N ARG A 313 -30.86 4.95 1.78
CA ARG A 313 -30.73 5.72 3.02
C ARG A 313 -30.87 7.23 2.83
N GLU A 314 -30.44 7.75 1.67
CA GLU A 314 -30.66 9.16 1.31
C GLU A 314 -32.14 9.44 1.03
N TYR A 315 -32.90 8.50 0.46
CA TYR A 315 -34.35 8.62 0.28
C TYR A 315 -35.18 8.36 1.55
N ALA A 316 -34.63 7.65 2.54
CA ALA A 316 -35.30 7.37 3.82
C ALA A 316 -35.05 8.45 4.90
N ARG A 317 -34.24 9.47 4.61
CA ARG A 317 -33.98 10.64 5.46
C ARG A 317 -34.79 11.84 4.98
#